data_AF-A0A023JGF8-F1
#
_entry.id   AF-A0A023JGF8-F1
#
_cell.length_a   1.000
_cell.length_b   1.000
_cell.length_c   1.000
_cell.angle_alpha   90.00
_cell.angle_beta   90.00
_cell.angle_gamma   90.00
#
_symmetry.space_group_name_H-M   'P 1'
#
loop_
_entity.id
_entity.type
_entity.pdbx_description
1 polymer ?
#
loop_
_entity_poly.entity_id
_entity_poly.type
_entity_poly.pdbx_seq_one_letter_code
_entity_poly.pdbx_strand_id
1 'polypeptide(L)'
;TRVLAMTLFVAYGVQGKEICCKVPTTPFLCTNDPQCKALCSKVNYEDGHCFDILSKCVCMNRCVQDAKTLAAELLEEEFLKQ
;
A
#
# COMPACT_ATOMS: atom_id res chain seq x y z
N THR A 1 25.75 33.92 21.27
CA THR A 1 25.75 32.49 20.89
C THR A 1 24.32 32.12 20.49
N ARG A 2 24.04 31.86 19.20
CA ARG A 2 22.69 31.51 18.73
C ARG A 2 22.58 30.00 18.63
N VAL A 3 21.75 29.38 19.47
CA VAL A 3 21.51 27.93 19.49
C VAL A 3 20.52 27.60 18.37
N LEU A 4 20.93 26.74 17.44
CA LEU A 4 20.09 26.20 16.38
C LEU A 4 19.41 24.94 16.92
N ALA A 5 18.15 25.05 17.33
CA ALA A 5 17.34 23.90 17.69
C ALA A 5 16.78 23.27 16.40
N MET A 6 17.35 22.14 15.98
CA MET A 6 16.75 21.30 14.94
C MET A 6 15.80 20.31 15.60
N THR A 7 14.51 20.46 15.35
CA THR A 7 13.50 19.50 15.78
C THR A 7 13.62 18.23 14.93
N LEU A 8 13.94 17.10 15.56
CA LEU A 8 13.82 15.77 14.98
C LEU A 8 12.33 15.41 14.85
N PHE A 9 11.84 15.26 13.62
CA PHE A 9 10.56 14.63 13.37
C PHE A 9 10.75 13.11 13.50
N VAL A 10 10.36 12.56 14.65
CA VAL A 10 10.22 11.10 14.81
C VAL A 10 8.96 10.70 14.05
N ALA A 11 9.14 10.05 12.90
CA ALA A 11 8.05 9.41 12.17
C ALA A 11 7.60 8.18 13.00
N TYR A 12 6.65 8.38 13.91
CA TYR A 12 5.96 7.27 14.54
C TYR A 12 5.28 6.46 13.45
N GLY A 13 5.65 5.18 13.36
CA GLY A 13 5.29 4.27 12.29
C GLY A 13 3.82 4.34 11.93
N VAL A 14 3.53 4.92 10.78
CA VAL A 14 2.35 4.51 10.03
C VAL A 14 2.71 3.11 9.55
N GLN A 15 2.29 2.08 10.27
CA GLN A 15 2.24 0.72 9.71
C GLN A 15 1.16 0.75 8.62
N GLY A 16 1.49 1.40 7.50
CA GLY A 16 0.68 1.36 6.31
C GLY A 16 0.69 -0.09 5.86
N LYS A 17 -0.47 -0.76 5.94
CA LYS A 17 -0.66 -2.04 5.26
C LYS A 17 -0.26 -1.83 3.81
N GLU A 18 0.75 -2.56 3.36
CA GLU A 18 1.22 -2.48 1.98
C GLU A 18 0.05 -2.70 1.02
N ILE A 19 -0.10 -1.83 0.01
CA ILE A 19 -1.15 -1.93 -0.99
C ILE A 19 -0.54 -2.54 -2.26
N CYS A 20 -1.08 -3.69 -2.65
CA CYS A 20 -0.69 -4.44 -3.84
C CYS A 20 -1.53 -3.96 -5.03
N CYS A 21 -0.86 -3.54 -6.10
CA CYS A 21 -1.50 -3.11 -7.34
C CYS A 21 -1.35 -4.16 -8.44
N LYS A 22 -2.40 -4.41 -9.22
CA LYS A 22 -2.36 -5.30 -10.39
C LYS A 22 -3.20 -4.75 -11.54
N VAL A 23 -2.63 -4.79 -12.74
CA VAL A 23 -3.38 -4.46 -13.97
C VAL A 23 -4.16 -5.72 -14.40
N PRO A 24 -5.49 -5.63 -14.63
CA PRO A 24 -6.27 -6.74 -15.18
C PRO A 24 -5.69 -7.22 -16.52
N THR A 25 -5.61 -8.53 -16.71
CA THR A 25 -5.17 -9.14 -17.98
C THR A 25 -6.21 -9.01 -19.08
N THR A 26 -7.48 -8.85 -18.72
CA THR A 26 -8.57 -8.67 -19.68
C THR A 26 -8.57 -7.25 -20.22
N PRO A 27 -8.63 -7.05 -21.55
CA PRO A 27 -8.78 -5.72 -22.12
C PRO A 27 -10.09 -5.11 -21.60
N PHE A 28 -9.97 -4.03 -20.84
CA PHE A 28 -11.09 -3.33 -20.24
C PHE A 28 -10.95 -1.84 -20.54
N LEU A 29 -11.99 -1.28 -21.17
CA LEU A 29 -12.05 0.16 -21.41
C LEU A 29 -12.45 0.86 -20.12
N CYS A 30 -11.48 1.46 -19.45
CA CYS A 30 -11.75 2.18 -18.21
C CYS A 30 -12.54 3.46 -18.51
N THR A 31 -13.80 3.48 -18.10
CA THR A 31 -14.71 4.63 -18.25
C THR A 31 -15.11 5.24 -16.92
N ASN A 32 -15.20 4.43 -15.86
CA ASN A 32 -15.41 4.92 -14.50
C ASN A 32 -14.86 3.90 -13.47
N ASP A 33 -14.50 4.43 -12.30
CA ASP A 33 -13.98 3.63 -11.20
C ASP A 33 -14.91 2.50 -10.73
N PRO A 34 -16.25 2.70 -10.60
CA PRO A 34 -17.15 1.63 -10.17
C PRO A 34 -17.10 0.37 -11.04
N GLN A 35 -16.98 0.53 -12.36
CA GLN A 35 -16.85 -0.63 -13.27
C GLN A 35 -15.48 -1.31 -13.14
N CYS A 36 -14.41 -0.53 -12.99
CA CYS A 36 -13.07 -1.07 -12.73
C CYS A 36 -13.04 -1.86 -11.40
N LYS A 37 -13.63 -1.30 -10.34
CA LYS A 37 -13.79 -1.99 -9.05
C LYS A 37 -14.55 -3.31 -9.20
N ALA A 38 -15.67 -3.32 -9.90
CA ALA A 38 -16.46 -4.54 -10.12
C ALA A 38 -15.67 -5.63 -10.88
N LEU A 39 -14.81 -5.24 -11.82
CA LEU A 39 -13.89 -6.15 -12.49
C LEU A 39 -12.83 -6.70 -11.52
N CYS A 40 -12.24 -5.83 -10.71
CA CYS A 40 -11.23 -6.18 -9.71
C CYS A 40 -11.78 -7.12 -8.62
N SER A 41 -13.04 -6.96 -8.22
CA SER A 41 -13.68 -7.87 -7.27
C SER A 41 -13.79 -9.31 -7.78
N LYS A 42 -13.85 -9.54 -9.10
CA LYS A 42 -13.85 -10.89 -9.68
C LYS A 42 -12.53 -11.63 -9.51
N VAL A 43 -11.43 -10.90 -9.29
CA VAL A 43 -10.08 -11.44 -9.12
C VAL A 43 -9.57 -11.29 -7.69
N ASN A 44 -10.47 -11.11 -6.72
CA ASN A 44 -10.19 -10.95 -5.29
C ASN A 44 -9.38 -9.70 -4.93
N TYR A 45 -9.64 -8.58 -5.60
CA TYR A 45 -9.12 -7.28 -5.20
C TYR A 45 -10.24 -6.46 -4.53
N GLU A 46 -9.90 -5.77 -3.43
CA GLU A 46 -10.84 -4.96 -2.64
C GLU A 46 -11.26 -3.69 -3.38
N ASP A 47 -10.42 -3.18 -4.28
CA ASP A 47 -10.67 -1.95 -5.00
C ASP A 47 -10.12 -1.93 -6.43
N GLY A 48 -10.51 -0.92 -7.20
CA GLY A 48 -9.97 -0.66 -8.53
C GLY A 48 -10.17 0.79 -8.95
N HIS A 49 -9.17 1.37 -9.61
CA HIS A 49 -9.18 2.76 -10.09
C HIS A 49 -8.86 2.84 -11.58
N CYS A 50 -9.56 3.74 -12.27
CA CYS A 50 -9.29 4.10 -13.64
C CYS A 50 -8.25 5.21 -13.71
N PHE A 51 -7.15 4.94 -14.40
CA PHE A 51 -6.19 5.96 -14.78
C PHE A 51 -6.59 6.55 -16.13
N ASP A 52 -7.27 7.70 -16.12
CA ASP A 52 -7.82 8.35 -17.33
C ASP A 52 -6.76 8.57 -18.41
N ILE A 53 -5.56 9.02 -18.00
CA ILE A 53 -4.42 9.30 -18.90
C ILE A 53 -4.02 8.05 -19.69
N LEU A 54 -4.11 6.88 -19.06
CA LEU A 54 -3.72 5.60 -19.66
C LEU A 54 -4.93 4.80 -20.15
N SER A 55 -6.16 5.26 -19.86
CA SER A 55 -7.41 4.52 -20.05
C SER A 55 -7.33 3.08 -19.51
N LYS A 56 -6.60 2.89 -18.39
CA LYS A 56 -6.33 1.58 -17.79
C LYS A 56 -6.95 1.46 -16.42
N CYS A 57 -7.51 0.28 -16.14
CA CYS A 57 -7.94 -0.12 -14.81
C CYS A 57 -6.74 -0.69 -14.03
N VAL A 58 -6.62 -0.33 -12.76
CA VAL A 58 -5.64 -0.91 -11.83
C VAL A 58 -6.38 -1.36 -10.58
N CYS A 59 -6.26 -2.64 -10.26
CA CYS A 59 -6.83 -3.25 -9.06
C CYS A 59 -5.91 -3.07 -7.87
N MET A 60 -6.48 -2.77 -6.71
CA MET A 60 -5.76 -2.56 -5.46
C MET A 60 -6.29 -3.49 -4.39
N ASN A 61 -5.40 -4.11 -3.63
CA ASN A 61 -5.75 -4.91 -2.47
C ASN A 61 -4.71 -4.71 -1.37
N ARG A 62 -5.09 -4.91 -0.12
CA ARG A 62 -4.13 -5.01 0.98
C ARG A 62 -3.30 -6.26 0.76
N CYS A 63 -2.00 -6.09 0.59
CA CYS A 63 -1.08 -7.21 0.64
C CYS A 63 -1.21 -7.86 2.01
N VAL A 64 -1.21 -9.19 2.07
CA VAL A 64 -1.03 -9.89 3.34
C VAL A 64 0.41 -9.64 3.76
N GLN A 65 0.65 -8.57 4.52
CA GLN A 65 1.80 -8.54 5.40
C GLN A 65 1.53 -9.61 6.44
N ASP A 66 2.26 -10.72 6.35
CA ASP A 66 2.30 -11.72 7.39
C ASP A 66 2.68 -10.97 8.68
N ALA A 67 1.69 -10.75 9.55
CA ALA A 67 1.87 -9.95 10.78
C ALA A 67 2.95 -10.56 11.70
N LYS A 68 3.38 -11.78 11.40
CA LYS A 68 4.45 -12.51 12.06
C LYS A 68 5.84 -11.94 11.75
N THR A 69 6.05 -11.33 10.58
CA THR A 69 7.38 -10.84 10.17
C THR A 69 7.71 -9.50 10.81
N LEU A 70 6.77 -8.56 10.83
CA LEU A 70 7.03 -7.24 11.42
C LEU A 70 7.21 -7.29 12.94
N ALA A 71 6.42 -8.12 13.64
CA ALA A 71 6.60 -8.33 15.08
C ALA A 71 7.90 -9.08 15.41
N ALA A 72 8.34 -10.00 14.54
CA ALA A 72 9.61 -10.71 14.71
C ALA A 72 10.82 -9.80 14.43
N GLU A 73 10.77 -8.99 13.38
CA GLU A 73 11.83 -8.01 13.06
C GLU A 73 11.97 -6.95 14.17
N LEU A 74 10.87 -6.48 14.75
CA LEU A 74 10.90 -5.53 15.89
C LEU A 74 11.41 -6.16 17.19
N LEU A 75 11.22 -7.46 17.40
CA LEU A 75 11.76 -8.18 18.56
C LEU A 75 13.28 -8.43 18.44
N GLU A 76 13.79 -8.65 17.23
CA GLU A 76 15.23 -8.84 16.98
C GLU A 76 16.03 -7.53 17.17
N GLU A 77 15.46 -6.37 16.81
CA GLU A 77 16.10 -5.06 17.04
C GLU A 77 16.18 -4.66 18.52
N GLU A 78 15.24 -5.10 19.36
CA GLU A 78 15.27 -4.89 20.81
C GLU A 78 16.31 -5.79 21.51
N PHE A 79 16.63 -6.96 20.95
CA PHE A 79 17.62 -7.89 21.53
C PHE A 79 19.07 -7.56 21.13
N LEU A 80 19.30 -6.91 19.98
CA LEU A 80 20.65 -6.50 19.54
C LEU A 80 21.19 -5.23 20.23
N LYS A 81 20.36 -4.52 21.00
CA LYS A 81 20.76 -3.34 21.79
C LYS A 81 21.17 -3.66 23.23
N GLN A 82 21.26 -4.95 23.60
CA GLN A 82 21.74 -5.37 24.91
C GLN A 82 23.26 -5.65 24.91
#